data_AF-V9L006-F1
#
_entry.id   AF-V9L006-F1
#
_cell.length_a   1.000
_cell.length_b   1.000
_cell.length_c   1.000
_cell.angle_alpha   90.00
_cell.angle_beta   90.00
_cell.angle_gamma   90.00
#
_symmetry.space_group_name_H-M   'P 1'
#
loop_
_entity.id
_entity.type
_entity.pdbx_description
1 polymer ?
#
loop_
_entity_poly.entity_id
_entity_poly.type
_entity_poly.pdbx_seq_one_letter_code
_entity_poly.pdbx_strand_id
1 'polypeptide(L)'
;MSSPTAVVTAAEKVDGFTKKSVRKAAKQKRSQGSSQFRSRSSPIEILPLPPFKDVPNTEQHDLFCQKLQQCCVIFDFMDSVSDLKSKEVKRATLNELVDFLTTNRGVLLEQAYPEIVKMITNNIFRTLPPSDNPDFDPEEDEPSLEAAWPHMQLVYEFFLRFLECPDFQPSIAKRFIDQKFVLQLLELFDSEDPRERDFLKTVLHRIYGKFLGLRAFIRKQINNIFIRFIYETDHFNGVAELLEILGSIINGFALPLKAEHKQFLMKVLIPLHTARGLALFHAQLAYCVVQFLEKDATLTEPCVAFFQMSYRSGTKPSHF
;
A
#
# COMPACT_ATOMS: atom_id res chain seq x y z
N MET A 1 -30.99 -31.22 55.55
CA MET A 1 -31.10 -32.69 55.42
C MET A 1 -31.40 -32.96 53.95
N SER A 2 -30.36 -33.08 53.12
CA SER A 2 -29.67 -34.32 52.75
C SER A 2 -30.40 -35.03 51.61
N SER A 3 -29.68 -35.16 50.49
CA SER A 3 -30.04 -35.57 49.13
C SER A 3 -30.70 -36.95 49.00
N PRO A 4 -31.04 -37.34 47.76
CA PRO A 4 -30.18 -38.36 47.17
C PRO A 4 -29.72 -38.05 45.74
N THR A 5 -28.48 -38.49 45.53
CA THR A 5 -27.65 -38.52 44.32
C THR A 5 -28.23 -39.40 43.22
N ALA A 6 -28.11 -38.99 41.97
CA ALA A 6 -28.07 -39.89 40.82
C ALA A 6 -26.85 -39.58 39.96
N VAL A 7 -26.05 -40.63 39.80
CA VAL A 7 -24.72 -40.72 39.20
C VAL A 7 -24.78 -40.48 37.69
N VAL A 8 -23.85 -39.66 37.20
CA VAL A 8 -23.54 -39.49 35.78
C VAL A 8 -23.07 -40.83 35.22
N THR A 9 -23.82 -41.41 34.29
CA THR A 9 -23.34 -42.50 33.43
C THR A 9 -23.16 -41.96 32.02
N ALA A 10 -21.91 -42.07 31.56
CA ALA A 10 -21.45 -41.61 30.27
C ALA A 10 -21.88 -42.60 29.19
N ALA A 11 -22.91 -42.26 28.43
CA ALA A 11 -23.06 -42.63 27.02
C ALA A 11 -24.34 -41.99 26.48
N GLU A 12 -24.21 -41.36 25.31
CA GLU A 12 -25.27 -40.90 24.42
C GLU A 12 -26.05 -39.64 24.83
N LYS A 13 -25.56 -38.48 24.37
CA LYS A 13 -26.36 -37.64 23.46
C LYS A 13 -25.52 -36.64 22.65
N VAL A 14 -25.39 -36.99 21.37
CA VAL A 14 -25.61 -36.12 20.21
C VAL A 14 -24.67 -34.92 20.02
N ASP A 15 -23.66 -35.18 19.19
CA ASP A 15 -23.35 -34.42 17.97
C ASP A 15 -23.32 -32.88 18.10
N GLY A 16 -22.22 -32.38 18.64
CA GLY A 16 -21.93 -30.96 18.81
C GLY A 16 -21.06 -30.33 17.71
N PHE A 17 -20.94 -30.95 16.53
CA PHE A 17 -20.36 -30.26 15.37
C PHE A 17 -21.43 -29.34 14.75
N THR A 18 -21.50 -28.12 15.26
CA THR A 18 -22.27 -27.04 14.63
C THR A 18 -21.84 -26.91 13.17
N LYS A 19 -22.74 -27.27 12.25
CA LYS A 19 -22.63 -27.08 10.79
C LYS A 19 -22.35 -25.62 10.35
N LYS A 20 -22.28 -24.68 11.28
CA LYS A 20 -21.83 -23.29 11.06
C LYS A 20 -20.30 -23.17 10.98
N SER A 21 -19.53 -23.95 11.75
CA SER A 21 -18.06 -23.81 11.78
C SER A 21 -17.40 -24.44 10.55
N VAL A 22 -17.98 -25.53 10.02
CA VAL A 22 -17.49 -26.17 8.79
C VAL A 22 -17.82 -25.34 7.54
N ARG A 23 -18.90 -24.54 7.57
CA ARG A 23 -19.23 -23.58 6.49
C ARG A 23 -18.33 -22.34 6.49
N LYS A 24 -17.70 -21.98 7.61
CA LYS A 24 -16.71 -20.87 7.67
C LYS A 24 -15.36 -21.31 7.09
N ALA A 25 -14.91 -22.55 7.34
CA ALA A 25 -13.66 -23.07 6.77
C ALA A 25 -13.74 -23.39 5.26
N ALA A 26 -14.92 -23.77 4.74
CA ALA A 26 -15.10 -24.11 3.32
C ALA A 26 -15.33 -22.89 2.40
N LYS A 27 -15.29 -21.66 2.93
CA LYS A 27 -15.51 -20.42 2.18
C LYS A 27 -14.29 -19.49 2.17
N GLN A 28 -13.08 -19.99 2.41
CA GLN A 28 -11.87 -19.42 1.80
C GLN A 28 -11.93 -19.70 0.30
N LYS A 29 -12.80 -18.98 -0.41
CA LYS A 29 -12.91 -19.03 -1.85
C LYS A 29 -11.90 -18.04 -2.41
N ARG A 30 -10.96 -18.58 -3.21
CA ARG A 30 -10.08 -17.93 -4.19
C ARG A 30 -10.04 -16.41 -4.08
N SER A 31 -8.93 -15.86 -3.59
CA SER A 31 -8.63 -14.44 -3.81
C SER A 31 -8.83 -14.14 -5.29
N GLN A 32 -9.70 -13.18 -5.58
CA GLN A 32 -9.90 -12.75 -6.96
C GLN A 32 -8.65 -11.96 -7.34
N GLY A 33 -7.85 -12.50 -8.26
CA GLY A 33 -6.70 -11.80 -8.78
C GLY A 33 -7.13 -10.53 -9.50
N SER A 34 -6.26 -9.52 -9.52
CA SER A 34 -6.49 -8.31 -10.32
C SER A 34 -6.85 -8.66 -11.77
N SER A 35 -7.68 -7.83 -12.41
CA SER A 35 -8.21 -8.05 -13.78
C SER A 35 -7.13 -8.19 -14.88
N GLN A 36 -5.86 -7.98 -14.56
CA GLN A 36 -4.71 -8.24 -15.44
C GLN A 36 -4.50 -9.73 -15.74
N PHE A 37 -4.99 -10.64 -14.90
CA PHE A 37 -4.75 -12.09 -15.03
C PHE A 37 -5.78 -12.82 -15.92
N ARG A 38 -6.29 -12.20 -16.99
CA ARG A 38 -7.15 -12.94 -17.94
C ARG A 38 -6.34 -14.05 -18.62
N SER A 39 -6.73 -15.29 -18.32
CA SER A 39 -6.23 -16.58 -18.85
C SER A 39 -5.77 -16.46 -20.30
N ARG A 40 -4.44 -16.42 -20.48
CA ARG A 40 -3.81 -16.66 -21.78
C ARG A 40 -3.60 -18.17 -21.92
N SER A 41 -4.01 -18.72 -23.05
CA SER A 41 -4.07 -20.17 -23.33
C SER A 41 -2.71 -20.82 -23.63
N SER A 42 -1.61 -20.08 -23.58
CA SER A 42 -0.26 -20.58 -23.87
C SER A 42 0.69 -20.33 -22.69
N PRO A 43 1.48 -21.34 -22.25
CA PRO A 43 2.45 -21.17 -21.18
C PRO A 43 3.49 -20.11 -21.57
N ILE A 44 3.82 -19.21 -20.64
CA ILE A 44 4.82 -18.18 -20.87
C ILE A 44 6.17 -18.75 -20.42
N GLU A 45 6.98 -19.18 -21.38
CA GLU A 45 8.33 -19.66 -21.10
C GLU A 45 9.33 -18.50 -21.17
N ILE A 46 9.90 -18.13 -20.02
CA ILE A 46 11.06 -17.23 -19.97
C ILE A 46 12.32 -18.04 -19.71
N LEU A 47 13.37 -17.74 -20.48
CA LEU A 47 14.67 -18.39 -20.34
C LEU A 47 15.56 -17.59 -19.38
N PRO A 48 16.33 -18.25 -18.50
CA PRO A 48 17.26 -17.56 -17.62
C PRO A 48 18.34 -16.85 -18.44
N LEU A 49 18.51 -15.55 -18.20
CA LEU A 49 19.59 -14.74 -18.77
C LEU A 49 20.89 -14.95 -17.96
N PRO A 50 22.07 -14.74 -18.56
CA PRO A 50 23.35 -14.84 -17.84
C PRO A 50 23.37 -13.96 -16.57
N PRO A 51 24.09 -14.36 -15.51
CA PRO A 51 24.24 -13.52 -14.33
C PRO A 51 25.23 -12.38 -14.61
N PHE A 52 25.07 -11.24 -13.93
CA PHE A 52 25.92 -10.05 -14.14
C PHE A 52 27.41 -10.32 -13.90
N LYS A 53 27.73 -11.25 -12.99
CA LYS A 53 29.12 -11.60 -12.64
C LYS A 53 29.88 -12.29 -13.77
N ASP A 54 29.16 -12.92 -14.70
CA ASP A 54 29.74 -13.70 -15.79
C ASP A 54 29.88 -12.87 -17.08
N VAL A 55 29.46 -11.61 -17.06
CA VAL A 55 29.41 -10.72 -18.22
C VAL A 55 30.33 -9.50 -18.02
N PRO A 56 31.12 -9.10 -19.04
CA PRO A 56 31.98 -7.92 -18.96
C PRO A 56 31.19 -6.64 -18.63
N ASN A 57 31.82 -5.71 -17.90
CA ASN A 57 31.20 -4.42 -17.52
C ASN A 57 30.62 -3.63 -18.70
N THR A 58 31.18 -3.79 -19.90
CA THR A 58 30.70 -3.13 -21.14
C THR A 58 29.33 -3.61 -21.59
N GLU A 59 28.98 -4.86 -21.29
CA GLU A 59 27.72 -5.50 -21.71
C GLU A 59 26.69 -5.53 -20.56
N GLN A 60 27.10 -5.25 -19.32
CA GLN A 60 26.23 -5.29 -18.14
C GLN A 60 25.04 -4.33 -18.25
N HIS A 61 25.20 -3.14 -18.85
CA HIS A 61 24.10 -2.20 -19.00
C HIS A 61 23.01 -2.71 -19.97
N ASP A 62 23.41 -3.33 -21.07
CA ASP A 62 22.47 -3.91 -22.03
C ASP A 62 21.76 -5.13 -21.43
N LEU A 63 22.51 -5.97 -20.71
CA LEU A 63 21.94 -7.09 -19.95
C LEU A 63 20.95 -6.61 -18.88
N PHE A 64 21.25 -5.50 -18.19
CA PHE A 64 20.37 -4.89 -17.21
C PHE A 64 19.02 -4.50 -17.85
N CYS A 65 19.06 -3.84 -19.02
CA CYS A 65 17.84 -3.50 -19.77
C CYS A 65 17.07 -4.75 -20.22
N GLN A 66 17.75 -5.78 -20.71
CA GLN A 66 17.11 -7.05 -21.10
C GLN A 66 16.42 -7.76 -19.93
N LYS A 67 17.06 -7.79 -18.76
CA LYS A 67 16.48 -8.36 -17.53
C LYS A 67 15.23 -7.57 -17.08
N LEU A 68 15.27 -6.23 -17.14
CA LEU A 68 14.08 -5.39 -16.85
C LEU A 68 12.91 -5.69 -17.80
N GLN A 69 13.18 -5.86 -19.09
CA GLN A 69 12.17 -6.23 -20.08
C GLN A 69 11.59 -7.61 -19.83
N GLN A 70 12.43 -8.59 -19.47
CA GLN A 70 11.97 -9.92 -19.09
C GLN A 70 11.06 -9.88 -17.85
N CYS A 71 11.39 -9.05 -16.86
CA CYS A 71 10.58 -8.87 -15.66
C CYS A 71 9.24 -8.15 -15.89
N CYS A 72 8.98 -7.60 -17.09
CA CYS A 72 7.66 -7.07 -17.47
C CYS A 72 6.61 -8.18 -17.71
N VAL A 73 7.04 -9.43 -17.87
CA VAL A 73 6.13 -10.58 -18.04
C VAL A 73 5.40 -10.84 -16.72
N ILE A 74 4.07 -10.83 -16.75
CA ILE A 74 3.20 -11.06 -15.58
C ILE A 74 2.74 -12.52 -15.57
N PHE A 75 2.86 -13.18 -14.42
CA PHE A 75 2.46 -14.58 -14.21
C PHE A 75 1.24 -14.64 -13.31
N ASP A 76 0.30 -15.54 -13.61
CA ASP A 76 -0.84 -15.80 -12.75
C ASP A 76 -0.42 -16.64 -11.54
N PHE A 77 -0.64 -16.13 -10.33
CA PHE A 77 -0.37 -16.82 -9.08
C PHE A 77 -1.60 -17.52 -8.48
N MET A 78 -2.78 -17.36 -9.09
CA MET A 78 -4.00 -18.08 -8.66
C MET A 78 -3.95 -19.56 -9.03
N ASP A 79 -3.20 -19.90 -10.07
CA ASP A 79 -2.74 -21.26 -10.33
C ASP A 79 -1.31 -21.40 -9.75
N SER A 80 -1.21 -22.08 -8.62
CA SER A 80 0.07 -22.27 -7.92
C SER A 80 1.01 -23.26 -8.61
N VAL A 81 0.53 -24.04 -9.58
CA VAL A 81 1.30 -25.11 -10.23
C VAL A 81 1.72 -24.74 -11.65
N SER A 82 1.07 -23.73 -12.26
CA SER A 82 1.47 -23.21 -13.57
C SER A 82 2.80 -22.48 -13.53
N ASP A 83 3.56 -22.59 -14.62
CA ASP A 83 4.75 -21.78 -14.92
C ASP A 83 5.81 -21.72 -13.81
N LEU A 84 5.90 -22.73 -12.93
CA LEU A 84 6.79 -22.72 -11.75
C LEU A 84 8.24 -22.35 -12.10
N LYS A 85 8.77 -22.93 -13.18
CA LYS A 85 10.13 -22.66 -13.66
C LYS A 85 10.28 -21.19 -14.07
N SER A 86 9.34 -20.67 -14.87
CA SER A 86 9.34 -19.28 -15.32
C SER A 86 9.14 -18.29 -14.15
N LYS A 87 8.27 -18.62 -13.20
CA LYS A 87 8.07 -17.84 -11.97
C LYS A 87 9.38 -17.75 -11.17
N GLU A 88 10.11 -18.85 -11.03
CA GLU A 88 11.38 -18.86 -10.32
C GLU A 88 12.48 -18.08 -11.08
N VAL A 89 12.55 -18.20 -12.41
CA VAL A 89 13.47 -17.39 -13.22
C VAL A 89 13.23 -15.90 -13.02
N LYS A 90 11.97 -15.45 -13.05
CA LYS A 90 11.64 -14.04 -12.80
C LYS A 90 12.00 -13.61 -11.37
N ARG A 91 11.71 -14.45 -10.38
CA ARG A 91 12.04 -14.17 -8.97
C ARG A 91 13.55 -14.00 -8.79
N ALA A 92 14.36 -14.93 -9.31
CA ALA A 92 15.82 -14.87 -9.25
C ALA A 92 16.36 -13.63 -9.98
N THR A 93 15.81 -13.31 -11.15
CA THR A 93 16.21 -12.13 -11.94
C THR A 93 15.89 -10.82 -11.23
N LEU A 94 14.71 -10.70 -10.61
CA LEU A 94 14.35 -9.52 -9.81
C LEU A 94 15.28 -9.34 -8.61
N ASN A 95 15.61 -10.43 -7.91
CA ASN A 95 16.53 -10.39 -6.78
C ASN A 95 17.93 -9.94 -7.23
N GLU A 96 18.41 -10.48 -8.34
CA GLU A 96 19.69 -10.08 -8.93
C GLU A 96 19.70 -8.60 -9.35
N LEU A 97 18.59 -8.08 -9.89
CA LEU A 97 18.45 -6.66 -10.23
C LEU A 97 18.52 -5.76 -8.99
N VAL A 98 17.91 -6.17 -7.87
CA VAL A 98 18.00 -5.46 -6.58
C VAL A 98 19.44 -5.41 -6.09
N ASP A 99 20.13 -6.57 -6.09
CA ASP A 99 21.52 -6.67 -5.67
C ASP A 99 22.44 -5.83 -6.56
N PHE A 100 22.24 -5.89 -7.88
CA PHE A 100 23.03 -5.18 -8.87
C PHE A 100 22.91 -3.66 -8.68
N LEU A 101 21.69 -3.15 -8.50
CA LEU A 101 21.41 -1.73 -8.30
C LEU A 101 21.96 -1.22 -6.95
N THR A 102 21.98 -2.07 -5.93
CA THR A 102 22.46 -1.71 -4.59
C THR A 102 23.99 -1.71 -4.50
N THR A 103 24.65 -2.65 -5.19
CA THR A 103 26.10 -2.88 -5.04
C THR A 103 26.93 -2.05 -6.01
N ASN A 104 26.42 -1.79 -7.22
CA ASN A 104 27.18 -1.15 -8.29
C ASN A 104 26.86 0.34 -8.38
N ARG A 105 27.88 1.15 -8.65
CA ARG A 105 27.74 2.60 -8.90
C ARG A 105 27.67 2.87 -10.40
N GLY A 106 27.00 3.96 -10.78
CA GLY A 106 26.90 4.39 -12.18
C GLY A 106 25.97 3.52 -13.03
N VAL A 107 25.14 2.68 -12.42
CA VAL A 107 24.18 1.81 -13.13
C VAL A 107 23.06 2.61 -13.80
N LEU A 108 22.65 3.72 -13.19
CA LEU A 108 21.50 4.52 -13.64
C LEU A 108 21.87 5.49 -14.77
N LEU A 109 22.10 4.95 -15.97
CA LEU A 109 22.19 5.75 -17.19
C LEU A 109 20.81 6.27 -17.62
N GLU A 110 20.76 7.36 -18.40
CA GLU A 110 19.50 7.99 -18.84
C GLU A 110 18.57 7.00 -19.57
N GLN A 111 19.14 6.07 -20.33
CA GLN A 111 18.39 5.06 -21.10
C GLN A 111 17.71 4.00 -20.21
N ALA A 112 18.20 3.79 -18.98
CA ALA A 112 17.63 2.80 -18.07
C ALA A 112 16.32 3.29 -17.41
N TYR A 113 16.14 4.60 -17.22
CA TYR A 113 14.94 5.17 -16.57
C TYR A 113 13.62 4.72 -17.21
N PRO A 114 13.40 4.82 -18.53
CA PRO A 114 12.15 4.36 -19.13
C PRO A 114 11.89 2.86 -18.91
N GLU A 115 12.92 2.01 -19.03
CA GLU A 115 12.79 0.56 -18.84
C GLU A 115 12.48 0.19 -17.39
N ILE A 116 13.11 0.89 -16.43
CA ILE A 116 12.84 0.74 -14.99
C ILE A 116 11.39 1.12 -14.68
N VAL A 117 10.95 2.32 -15.10
CA VAL A 117 9.58 2.79 -14.81
C VAL A 117 8.55 1.89 -15.51
N LYS A 118 8.82 1.44 -16.73
CA LYS A 118 7.96 0.48 -17.44
C LYS A 118 7.85 -0.86 -16.70
N MET A 119 8.96 -1.42 -16.21
CA MET A 119 8.95 -2.65 -15.43
C MET A 119 8.12 -2.49 -14.15
N ILE A 120 8.33 -1.39 -13.42
CA ILE A 120 7.56 -1.09 -12.20
C ILE A 120 6.08 -0.97 -12.52
N THR A 121 5.70 -0.09 -13.44
CA THR A 121 4.29 0.18 -13.79
C THR A 121 3.54 -1.05 -14.27
N ASN A 122 4.16 -1.90 -15.09
CA ASN A 122 3.54 -3.15 -15.57
C ASN A 122 3.26 -4.15 -14.43
N ASN A 123 4.05 -4.13 -13.36
CA ASN A 123 3.94 -5.08 -12.26
C ASN A 123 3.06 -4.58 -11.11
N ILE A 124 3.08 -3.28 -10.79
CA ILE A 124 2.36 -2.76 -9.61
C ILE A 124 0.99 -2.16 -9.95
N PHE A 125 0.86 -1.44 -11.08
CA PHE A 125 -0.38 -0.73 -11.41
C PHE A 125 -1.39 -1.69 -11.97
N ARG A 126 -2.42 -1.98 -11.17
CA ARG A 126 -3.50 -2.90 -11.48
C ARG A 126 -4.79 -2.41 -10.83
N THR A 127 -5.93 -2.85 -11.34
CA THR A 127 -7.20 -2.67 -10.64
C THR A 127 -7.22 -3.61 -9.45
N LEU A 128 -7.37 -3.06 -8.25
CA LEU A 128 -7.53 -3.85 -7.04
C LEU A 128 -8.83 -4.68 -7.14
N PRO A 129 -8.82 -5.92 -6.64
CA PRO A 129 -10.04 -6.73 -6.62
C PRO A 129 -11.12 -6.01 -5.81
N PRO A 130 -12.40 -6.11 -6.21
CA PRO A 130 -13.48 -5.56 -5.40
C PRO A 130 -13.48 -6.25 -4.04
N SER A 131 -13.80 -5.51 -2.98
CA SER A 131 -14.04 -6.13 -1.67
C SER A 131 -15.25 -7.07 -1.78
N ASP A 132 -15.01 -8.36 -1.54
CA ASP A 132 -16.03 -9.40 -1.66
C ASP A 132 -17.03 -9.39 -0.48
N ASN A 133 -16.79 -8.58 0.56
CA ASN A 133 -17.61 -8.51 1.76
C ASN A 133 -18.07 -7.06 2.07
N PRO A 134 -19.34 -6.70 1.78
CA PRO A 134 -19.87 -5.38 2.10
C PRO A 134 -20.02 -5.11 3.60
N ASP A 135 -19.99 -6.16 4.44
CA ASP A 135 -20.00 -6.07 5.91
C ASP A 135 -18.59 -6.29 6.49
N PHE A 136 -17.52 -6.08 5.70
CA PHE A 136 -16.15 -6.26 6.16
C PHE A 136 -15.85 -5.34 7.33
N ASP A 137 -15.49 -5.93 8.47
CA ASP A 137 -15.02 -5.17 9.63
C ASP A 137 -13.49 -5.13 9.62
N PRO A 138 -12.87 -3.99 9.29
CA PRO A 138 -11.41 -3.88 9.25
C PRO A 138 -10.73 -4.07 10.62
N GLU A 139 -11.47 -4.08 11.73
CA GLU A 139 -10.94 -4.42 13.05
C GLU A 139 -10.98 -5.92 13.36
N GLU A 140 -11.94 -6.68 12.79
CA GLU A 140 -12.17 -8.10 13.12
C GLU A 140 -11.78 -9.08 12.00
N ASP A 141 -11.90 -8.68 10.74
CA ASP A 141 -11.71 -9.57 9.59
C ASP A 141 -10.23 -9.64 9.14
N GLU A 142 -9.80 -10.83 8.71
CA GLU A 142 -8.46 -11.04 8.17
C GLU A 142 -8.33 -10.40 6.77
N PRO A 143 -7.26 -9.61 6.51
CA PRO A 143 -7.07 -8.96 5.23
C PRO A 143 -6.74 -9.96 4.12
N SER A 144 -7.26 -9.73 2.91
CA SER A 144 -6.86 -10.51 1.75
C SER A 144 -5.40 -10.22 1.36
N LEU A 145 -4.57 -11.27 1.33
CA LEU A 145 -3.18 -11.17 0.91
C LEU A 145 -3.03 -11.30 -0.61
N GLU A 146 -2.10 -10.53 -1.18
CA GLU A 146 -1.81 -10.59 -2.61
C GLU A 146 -1.09 -11.91 -2.98
N ALA A 147 -1.63 -12.66 -3.94
CA ALA A 147 -1.07 -13.95 -4.34
C ALA A 147 0.25 -13.78 -5.12
N ALA A 148 0.39 -12.68 -5.88
CA ALA A 148 1.61 -12.36 -6.63
C ALA A 148 2.73 -11.75 -5.77
N TRP A 149 2.56 -11.73 -4.44
CA TRP A 149 3.51 -11.14 -3.50
C TRP A 149 4.97 -11.58 -3.68
N PRO A 150 5.30 -12.86 -3.98
CA PRO A 150 6.70 -13.28 -4.19
C PRO A 150 7.44 -12.51 -5.29
N HIS A 151 6.73 -12.00 -6.31
CA HIS A 151 7.31 -11.11 -7.32
C HIS A 151 7.13 -9.64 -6.94
N MET A 152 5.93 -9.25 -6.47
CA MET A 152 5.62 -7.86 -6.17
C MET A 152 6.49 -7.27 -5.07
N GLN A 153 6.82 -8.04 -4.04
CA GLN A 153 7.74 -7.62 -2.98
C GLN A 153 9.09 -7.18 -3.57
N LEU A 154 9.66 -7.96 -4.48
CA LEU A 154 10.95 -7.65 -5.10
C LEU A 154 10.85 -6.44 -6.05
N VAL A 155 9.71 -6.24 -6.71
CA VAL A 155 9.47 -5.04 -7.53
C VAL A 155 9.39 -3.79 -6.66
N TYR A 156 8.69 -3.83 -5.52
CA TYR A 156 8.64 -2.72 -4.57
C TYR A 156 10.01 -2.43 -3.94
N GLU A 157 10.74 -3.47 -3.57
CA GLU A 157 12.11 -3.35 -3.06
C GLU A 157 13.03 -2.71 -4.10
N PHE A 158 13.00 -3.20 -5.35
CA PHE A 158 13.73 -2.61 -6.47
C PHE A 158 13.36 -1.15 -6.68
N PHE A 159 12.06 -0.82 -6.65
CA PHE A 159 11.60 0.56 -6.80
C PHE A 159 12.14 1.47 -5.70
N LEU A 160 12.11 1.01 -4.45
CA LEU A 160 12.65 1.76 -3.33
C LEU A 160 14.17 1.97 -3.47
N ARG A 161 14.93 0.93 -3.81
CA ARG A 161 16.38 1.03 -4.09
C ARG A 161 16.68 1.99 -5.24
N PHE A 162 15.86 1.97 -6.30
CA PHE A 162 15.97 2.93 -7.41
C PHE A 162 15.79 4.37 -6.97
N LEU A 163 14.78 4.66 -6.16
CA LEU A 163 14.56 6.01 -5.63
C LEU A 163 15.65 6.43 -4.64
N GLU A 164 16.19 5.50 -3.85
CA GLU A 164 17.23 5.76 -2.84
C GLU A 164 18.65 5.76 -3.40
N CYS A 165 18.85 5.32 -4.64
CA CYS A 165 20.15 5.29 -5.30
C CYS A 165 20.81 6.67 -5.27
N PRO A 166 22.08 6.79 -4.85
CA PRO A 166 22.81 8.07 -4.83
C PRO A 166 22.91 8.73 -6.20
N ASP A 167 22.98 7.92 -7.26
CA ASP A 167 23.10 8.37 -8.65
C ASP A 167 21.74 8.73 -9.29
N PHE A 168 20.65 8.65 -8.52
CA PHE A 168 19.31 8.98 -8.99
C PHE A 168 19.17 10.47 -9.35
N GLN A 169 18.68 10.76 -10.55
CA GLN A 169 18.51 12.11 -11.08
C GLN A 169 17.02 12.47 -11.24
N PRO A 170 16.44 13.28 -10.34
CA PRO A 170 15.04 13.70 -10.43
C PRO A 170 14.70 14.47 -11.72
N SER A 171 15.69 15.16 -12.31
CA SER A 171 15.56 15.92 -13.55
C SER A 171 15.24 15.05 -14.77
N ILE A 172 15.74 13.81 -14.79
CA ILE A 172 15.46 12.81 -15.83
C ILE A 172 14.16 12.07 -15.48
N ALA A 173 14.09 11.57 -14.24
CA ALA A 173 12.97 10.74 -13.78
C ALA A 173 11.59 11.43 -13.88
N LYS A 174 11.53 12.77 -13.73
CA LYS A 174 10.27 13.54 -13.83
C LYS A 174 9.56 13.43 -15.18
N ARG A 175 10.26 12.96 -16.24
CA ARG A 175 9.66 12.69 -17.56
C ARG A 175 8.75 11.45 -17.54
N PHE A 176 8.94 10.56 -16.57
CA PHE A 176 8.26 9.27 -16.46
C PHE A 176 7.43 9.16 -15.17
N ILE A 177 7.88 9.80 -14.09
CA ILE A 177 7.14 9.93 -12.83
C ILE A 177 6.40 11.26 -12.86
N ASP A 178 5.20 11.25 -13.45
CA ASP A 178 4.34 12.42 -13.62
C ASP A 178 3.11 12.36 -12.71
N GLN A 179 2.16 13.27 -12.92
CA GLN A 179 0.90 13.30 -12.14
C GLN A 179 0.06 12.04 -12.35
N LYS A 180 0.09 11.45 -13.54
CA LYS A 180 -0.66 10.22 -13.85
C LYS A 180 -0.05 9.05 -13.07
N PHE A 181 1.27 8.93 -13.07
CA PHE A 181 1.98 7.92 -12.27
C PHE A 181 1.58 8.03 -10.79
N VAL A 182 1.61 9.24 -10.23
CA VAL A 182 1.24 9.49 -8.83
C VAL A 182 -0.22 9.12 -8.55
N LEU A 183 -1.14 9.42 -9.48
CA LEU A 183 -2.55 9.08 -9.31
C LEU A 183 -2.74 7.55 -9.23
N GLN A 184 -2.14 6.80 -10.17
CA GLN A 184 -2.20 5.34 -10.17
C GLN A 184 -1.52 4.72 -8.93
N LEU A 185 -0.44 5.35 -8.44
CA LEU A 185 0.21 4.92 -7.20
C LEU A 185 -0.69 5.15 -5.96
N LEU A 186 -1.41 6.27 -5.92
CA LEU A 186 -2.35 6.59 -4.83
C LEU A 186 -3.56 5.66 -4.81
N GLU A 187 -4.03 5.20 -5.98
CA GLU A 187 -5.12 4.22 -6.06
C GLU A 187 -4.76 2.88 -5.37
N LEU A 188 -3.48 2.51 -5.37
CA LEU A 188 -3.01 1.26 -4.72
C LEU A 188 -3.02 1.31 -3.19
N PHE A 189 -3.14 2.50 -2.57
CA PHE A 189 -3.24 2.60 -1.10
C PHE A 189 -4.51 1.97 -0.55
N ASP A 190 -5.50 1.69 -1.41
CA ASP A 190 -6.70 0.96 -1.04
C ASP A 190 -6.50 -0.56 -1.03
N SER A 191 -5.28 -1.06 -1.24
CA SER A 191 -4.96 -2.49 -1.15
C SER A 191 -5.25 -3.03 0.26
N GLU A 192 -5.88 -4.20 0.34
CA GLU A 192 -6.14 -4.88 1.62
C GLU A 192 -4.83 -5.40 2.25
N ASP A 193 -3.80 -5.68 1.44
CA ASP A 193 -2.53 -6.21 1.92
C ASP A 193 -1.70 -5.13 2.63
N PRO A 194 -1.52 -5.21 3.96
CA PRO A 194 -0.79 -4.18 4.71
C PRO A 194 0.67 -4.08 4.31
N ARG A 195 1.26 -5.17 3.77
CA ARG A 195 2.65 -5.17 3.32
C ARG A 195 2.81 -4.29 2.09
N GLU A 196 1.84 -4.32 1.17
CA GLU A 196 1.82 -3.45 0.00
C GLU A 196 1.70 -1.98 0.42
N ARG A 197 0.79 -1.68 1.35
CA ARG A 197 0.59 -0.31 1.85
C ARG A 197 1.83 0.28 2.51
N ASP A 198 2.59 -0.51 3.27
CA ASP A 198 3.84 -0.03 3.91
C ASP A 198 4.94 0.31 2.87
N PHE A 199 5.06 -0.47 1.80
CA PHE A 199 5.94 -0.11 0.68
C PHE A 199 5.47 1.15 -0.03
N LEU A 200 4.17 1.23 -0.36
CA LEU A 200 3.57 2.41 -1.00
C LEU A 200 3.79 3.67 -0.17
N LYS A 201 3.63 3.59 1.15
CA LYS A 201 3.90 4.68 2.11
C LYS A 201 5.32 5.21 1.91
N THR A 202 6.29 4.32 1.95
CA THR A 202 7.71 4.67 1.85
C THR A 202 8.05 5.23 0.48
N VAL A 203 7.57 4.59 -0.60
CA VAL A 203 7.77 5.03 -1.99
C VAL A 203 7.17 6.43 -2.21
N LEU A 204 5.92 6.66 -1.82
CA LEU A 204 5.24 7.94 -1.99
C LEU A 204 5.95 9.05 -1.20
N HIS A 205 6.42 8.75 0.02
CA HIS A 205 7.20 9.69 0.81
C HIS A 205 8.52 10.09 0.09
N ARG A 206 9.25 9.12 -0.48
CA ARG A 206 10.47 9.39 -1.26
C ARG A 206 10.18 10.23 -2.51
N ILE A 207 9.09 9.94 -3.22
CA ILE A 207 8.65 10.73 -4.39
C ILE A 207 8.33 12.17 -3.94
N TYR A 208 7.56 12.34 -2.87
CA TYR A 208 7.24 13.68 -2.35
C TYR A 208 8.49 14.48 -1.97
N GLY A 209 9.47 13.83 -1.35
CA GLY A 209 10.75 14.42 -0.98
C GLY A 209 11.53 14.92 -2.19
N LYS A 210 11.71 14.06 -3.21
CA LYS A 210 12.57 14.30 -4.38
C LYS A 210 11.94 15.17 -5.46
N PHE A 211 10.62 15.11 -5.64
CA PHE A 211 9.92 15.80 -6.73
C PHE A 211 9.13 17.01 -6.23
N LEU A 212 9.82 18.15 -6.10
CA LEU A 212 9.20 19.41 -5.65
C LEU A 212 7.95 19.80 -6.47
N GLY A 213 7.98 19.59 -7.78
CA GLY A 213 6.87 19.90 -8.70
C GLY A 213 5.61 19.05 -8.50
N LEU A 214 5.72 17.88 -7.85
CA LEU A 214 4.58 16.99 -7.58
C LEU A 214 3.96 17.22 -6.20
N ARG A 215 4.63 17.96 -5.30
CA ARG A 215 4.18 18.12 -3.91
C ARG A 215 2.77 18.67 -3.76
N ALA A 216 2.45 19.74 -4.49
CA ALA A 216 1.12 20.35 -4.44
C ALA A 216 0.04 19.38 -4.97
N PHE A 217 0.35 18.66 -6.05
CA PHE A 217 -0.54 17.65 -6.62
C PHE A 217 -0.80 16.49 -5.65
N ILE A 218 0.25 15.93 -5.04
CA ILE A 218 0.14 14.84 -4.05
C ILE A 218 -0.75 15.28 -2.88
N ARG A 219 -0.51 16.45 -2.28
CA ARG A 219 -1.34 16.96 -1.18
C ARG A 219 -2.80 17.12 -1.60
N LYS A 220 -3.06 17.63 -2.82
CA LYS A 220 -4.40 17.78 -3.36
C LYS A 220 -5.10 16.43 -3.54
N GLN A 221 -4.41 15.42 -4.06
CA GLN A 221 -5.01 14.09 -4.26
C GLN A 221 -5.27 13.36 -2.93
N ILE A 222 -4.35 13.42 -1.97
CA ILE A 222 -4.60 12.88 -0.62
C ILE A 222 -5.81 13.57 0.03
N ASN A 223 -5.92 14.90 -0.12
CA ASN A 223 -7.09 15.63 0.35
C ASN A 223 -8.39 15.14 -0.31
N ASN A 224 -8.40 14.96 -1.64
CA ASN A 224 -9.57 14.43 -2.34
C ASN A 224 -9.95 13.03 -1.84
N ILE A 225 -8.96 12.15 -1.60
CA ILE A 225 -9.18 10.80 -1.04
C ILE A 225 -9.86 10.91 0.33
N PHE A 226 -9.35 11.76 1.23
CA PHE A 226 -9.94 11.93 2.55
C PHE A 226 -11.34 12.54 2.51
N ILE A 227 -11.59 13.53 1.64
CA ILE A 227 -12.94 14.08 1.46
C ILE A 227 -13.90 12.98 0.99
N ARG A 228 -13.51 12.20 -0.02
CA ARG A 228 -14.32 11.08 -0.52
C ARG A 228 -14.57 10.02 0.57
N PHE A 229 -13.55 9.69 1.34
CA PHE A 229 -13.66 8.78 2.47
C PHE A 229 -14.67 9.27 3.51
N ILE A 230 -14.58 10.54 3.95
CA ILE A 230 -15.43 11.11 5.00
C ILE A 230 -16.90 11.26 4.54
N TYR A 231 -17.12 11.70 3.30
CA TYR A 231 -18.44 12.16 2.86
C TYR A 231 -19.16 11.23 1.87
N GLU A 232 -18.47 10.30 1.22
CA GLU A 232 -19.06 9.44 0.17
C GLU A 232 -18.97 7.95 0.47
N THR A 233 -17.78 7.42 0.74
CA THR A 233 -17.56 5.96 0.75
C THR A 233 -17.51 5.35 2.13
N ASP A 234 -17.03 6.08 3.15
CA ASP A 234 -16.77 5.56 4.50
C ASP A 234 -15.86 4.30 4.49
N HIS A 235 -15.10 4.12 3.40
CA HIS A 235 -14.20 3.01 3.17
C HIS A 235 -12.97 3.47 2.39
N PHE A 236 -11.80 3.21 2.95
CA PHE A 236 -10.48 3.32 2.33
C PHE A 236 -9.44 2.64 3.24
N ASN A 237 -8.67 1.67 2.74
CA ASN A 237 -7.79 0.86 3.60
C ASN A 237 -6.52 1.61 4.06
N GLY A 238 -6.05 2.58 3.29
CA GLY A 238 -4.74 3.23 3.49
C GLY A 238 -4.75 4.56 4.26
N VAL A 239 -5.78 4.84 5.08
CA VAL A 239 -5.90 6.13 5.79
C VAL A 239 -4.70 6.36 6.73
N ALA A 240 -4.32 5.34 7.51
CA ALA A 240 -3.23 5.42 8.48
C ALA A 240 -1.90 5.77 7.81
N GLU A 241 -1.56 5.08 6.72
CA GLU A 241 -0.30 5.25 6.00
C GLU A 241 -0.22 6.62 5.32
N LEU A 242 -1.32 7.12 4.75
CA LEU A 242 -1.38 8.48 4.20
C LEU A 242 -1.22 9.54 5.30
N LEU A 243 -1.80 9.32 6.49
CA LEU A 243 -1.61 10.21 7.63
C LEU A 243 -0.17 10.19 8.16
N GLU A 244 0.52 9.05 8.18
CA GLU A 244 1.95 9.01 8.54
C GLU A 244 2.79 9.89 7.60
N ILE A 245 2.56 9.80 6.29
CA ILE A 245 3.24 10.65 5.30
C ILE A 245 2.91 12.12 5.57
N LEU A 246 1.64 12.44 5.78
CA LEU A 246 1.20 13.79 6.06
C LEU A 246 1.81 14.34 7.35
N GLY A 247 1.95 13.55 8.41
CA GLY A 247 2.62 13.96 9.65
C GLY A 247 4.04 14.44 9.38
N SER A 248 4.81 13.69 8.60
CA SER A 248 6.16 14.09 8.16
C SER A 248 6.15 15.38 7.32
N ILE A 249 5.19 15.50 6.39
CA ILE A 249 5.03 16.69 5.55
C ILE A 249 4.68 17.93 6.39
N ILE A 250 3.74 17.78 7.33
CA ILE A 250 3.27 18.85 8.21
C ILE A 250 4.43 19.31 9.07
N ASN A 251 5.22 18.40 9.65
CA ASN A 251 6.42 18.76 10.40
C ASN A 251 7.38 19.65 9.59
N GLY A 252 7.51 19.39 8.29
CA GLY A 252 8.32 20.18 7.37
C GLY A 252 7.73 21.51 6.90
N PHE A 253 6.53 21.92 7.33
CA PHE A 253 5.95 23.20 6.93
C PHE A 253 6.73 24.39 7.45
N ALA A 254 6.98 25.35 6.54
CA ALA A 254 7.54 26.65 6.87
C ALA A 254 6.52 27.52 7.62
N LEU A 255 7.03 28.40 8.47
CA LEU A 255 6.25 29.42 9.16
C LEU A 255 6.37 30.78 8.43
N PRO A 256 5.30 31.59 8.40
CA PRO A 256 3.96 31.30 8.93
C PRO A 256 3.21 30.24 8.11
N LEU A 257 2.31 29.51 8.76
CA LEU A 257 1.47 28.51 8.07
C LEU A 257 0.61 29.17 6.98
N LYS A 258 0.64 28.57 5.79
CA LYS A 258 -0.21 29.00 4.68
C LYS A 258 -1.69 28.76 4.98
N ALA A 259 -2.55 29.62 4.43
CA ALA A 259 -4.00 29.50 4.55
C ALA A 259 -4.53 28.13 4.08
N GLU A 260 -3.97 27.59 2.97
CA GLU A 260 -4.33 26.25 2.46
C GLU A 260 -4.08 25.13 3.50
N HIS A 261 -3.01 25.23 4.30
CA HIS A 261 -2.70 24.23 5.32
C HIS A 261 -3.64 24.34 6.52
N LYS A 262 -4.00 25.57 6.93
CA LYS A 262 -4.99 25.80 7.99
C LYS A 262 -6.37 25.29 7.57
N GLN A 263 -6.75 25.49 6.31
CA GLN A 263 -7.99 24.94 5.76
C GLN A 263 -7.96 23.40 5.73
N PHE A 264 -6.83 22.80 5.35
CA PHE A 264 -6.67 21.34 5.37
C PHE A 264 -6.88 20.75 6.78
N LEU A 265 -6.31 21.36 7.83
CA LEU A 265 -6.58 20.97 9.21
C LEU A 265 -8.09 21.02 9.52
N MET A 266 -8.71 22.19 9.32
CA MET A 266 -10.08 22.43 9.76
C MET A 266 -11.14 21.69 8.94
N LYS A 267 -10.90 21.44 7.64
CA LYS A 267 -11.88 20.87 6.72
C LYS A 267 -11.69 19.38 6.46
N VAL A 268 -10.55 18.82 6.85
CA VAL A 268 -10.20 17.42 6.53
C VAL A 268 -9.76 16.68 7.77
N LEU A 269 -8.65 17.08 8.41
CA LEU A 269 -8.11 16.35 9.56
C LEU A 269 -9.06 16.35 10.76
N ILE A 270 -9.70 17.49 11.03
CA ILE A 270 -10.66 17.58 12.13
C ILE A 270 -11.90 16.70 11.86
N PRO A 271 -12.60 16.81 10.71
CA PRO A 271 -13.68 15.88 10.36
C PRO A 271 -13.30 14.39 10.29
N LEU A 272 -12.04 14.01 10.03
CA LEU A 272 -11.63 12.59 10.05
C LEU A 272 -11.88 11.91 11.41
N HIS A 273 -11.99 12.65 12.51
CA HIS A 273 -12.32 12.09 13.83
C HIS A 273 -13.78 11.59 13.93
N THR A 274 -14.62 11.86 12.94
CA THR A 274 -15.99 11.35 12.89
C THR A 274 -16.14 10.12 12.00
N ALA A 275 -15.07 9.67 11.32
CA ALA A 275 -15.12 8.53 10.42
C ALA A 275 -15.23 7.20 11.19
N ARG A 276 -15.84 6.19 10.56
CA ARG A 276 -15.84 4.83 11.11
C ARG A 276 -14.44 4.23 11.06
N GLY A 277 -14.12 3.34 11.99
CA GLY A 277 -12.79 2.74 12.09
C GLY A 277 -11.70 3.72 12.52
N LEU A 278 -12.05 4.83 13.21
CA LEU A 278 -11.08 5.80 13.75
C LEU A 278 -9.96 5.12 14.53
N ALA A 279 -10.24 4.04 15.27
CA ALA A 279 -9.26 3.32 16.07
C ALA A 279 -8.06 2.82 15.25
N LEU A 280 -8.25 2.54 13.95
CA LEU A 280 -7.20 2.05 13.05
C LEU A 280 -6.14 3.11 12.71
N PHE A 281 -6.50 4.40 12.77
CA PHE A 281 -5.62 5.51 12.35
C PHE A 281 -5.58 6.68 13.34
N HIS A 282 -6.17 6.53 14.53
CA HIS A 282 -6.28 7.59 15.53
C HIS A 282 -4.92 8.14 15.94
N ALA A 283 -3.93 7.27 16.18
CA ALA A 283 -2.60 7.70 16.61
C ALA A 283 -1.92 8.61 15.57
N GLN A 284 -2.01 8.24 14.29
CA GLN A 284 -1.45 8.98 13.17
C GLN A 284 -2.18 10.32 12.96
N LEU A 285 -3.52 10.32 13.12
CA LEU A 285 -4.33 11.52 13.03
C LEU A 285 -4.01 12.51 14.16
N ALA A 286 -3.96 12.02 15.40
CA ALA A 286 -3.60 12.80 16.57
C ALA A 286 -2.21 13.42 16.42
N TYR A 287 -1.23 12.65 15.94
CA TYR A 287 0.10 13.16 15.62
C TYR A 287 0.02 14.33 14.62
N CYS A 288 -0.72 14.19 13.52
CA CYS A 288 -0.88 15.26 12.54
C CYS A 288 -1.47 16.54 13.15
N VAL A 289 -2.50 16.41 14.01
CA VAL A 289 -3.12 17.56 14.69
C VAL A 289 -2.14 18.23 15.64
N VAL A 290 -1.42 17.47 16.46
CA VAL A 290 -0.41 18.02 17.39
C VAL A 290 0.66 18.79 16.63
N GLN A 291 1.19 18.24 15.52
CA GLN A 291 2.18 18.93 14.70
C GLN A 291 1.68 20.28 14.15
N PHE A 292 0.38 20.42 13.88
CA PHE A 292 -0.20 21.70 13.49
C PHE A 292 -0.27 22.70 14.65
N LEU A 293 -0.68 22.24 15.83
CA LEU A 293 -0.80 23.09 17.02
C LEU A 293 0.56 23.57 17.54
N GLU A 294 1.60 22.73 17.46
CA GLU A 294 2.97 23.13 17.77
C GLU A 294 3.49 24.23 16.83
N LYS A 295 3.05 24.23 15.57
CA LYS A 295 3.43 25.25 14.58
C LYS A 295 2.65 26.56 14.70
N ASP A 296 1.40 26.50 15.14
CA ASP A 296 0.56 27.68 15.33
C ASP A 296 -0.49 27.45 16.43
N ALA A 297 -0.17 27.92 17.64
CA ALA A 297 -1.01 27.76 18.82
C ALA A 297 -2.39 28.42 18.68
N THR A 298 -2.57 29.39 17.77
CA THR A 298 -3.88 30.04 17.54
C THR A 298 -4.93 29.08 16.97
N LEU A 299 -4.50 27.93 16.43
CA LEU A 299 -5.40 26.88 15.92
C LEU A 299 -5.99 26.00 17.03
N THR A 300 -5.54 26.14 18.28
CA THR A 300 -5.96 25.26 19.40
C THR A 300 -7.44 25.43 19.73
N GLU A 301 -7.89 26.68 19.90
CA GLU A 301 -9.28 27.00 20.25
C GLU A 301 -10.30 26.41 19.27
N PRO A 302 -10.18 26.62 17.93
CA PRO A 302 -11.13 26.04 16.99
C PRO A 302 -11.09 24.50 16.94
N CYS A 303 -9.93 23.87 17.17
CA CYS A 303 -9.84 22.41 17.26
C CYS A 303 -10.56 21.87 18.51
N VAL A 304 -10.29 22.46 19.69
CA VAL A 304 -10.93 22.04 20.96
C VAL A 304 -12.44 22.25 20.90
N ALA A 305 -12.90 23.37 20.34
CA ALA A 305 -14.32 23.65 20.17
C ALA A 305 -15.03 22.55 19.35
N PHE A 306 -14.42 22.07 18.26
CA PHE A 306 -14.98 20.98 17.46
C PHE A 306 -15.12 19.69 18.27
N PHE A 307 -14.08 19.29 19.01
CA PHE A 307 -14.12 18.07 19.83
C PHE A 307 -15.19 18.15 20.92
N GLN A 308 -15.33 19.31 21.56
CA GLN A 308 -16.39 19.53 22.55
C GLN A 308 -17.79 19.46 21.95
N MET A 309 -18.01 20.02 20.75
CA MET A 309 -19.29 19.95 20.05
C MET A 309 -19.62 18.51 19.65
N SER A 310 -18.66 17.78 19.07
CA SER A 310 -18.83 16.39 18.64
C SER A 310 -19.14 15.45 19.80
N TYR A 311 -18.53 15.69 20.97
CA TYR A 311 -18.82 14.93 22.19
C TYR A 311 -20.24 15.22 22.73
N ARG A 312 -20.70 16.47 22.63
CA ARG A 312 -22.03 16.89 23.09
C ARG A 312 -23.17 16.40 22.18
N SER A 313 -22.92 16.22 20.89
CA SER A 313 -23.93 15.73 19.93
C SER A 313 -24.19 14.22 20.00
N GLY A 314 -23.53 13.47 20.88
CA GLY A 314 -23.75 12.03 21.05
C GLY A 314 -23.19 11.17 19.91
N THR A 315 -22.62 11.80 18.88
CA THR A 315 -21.64 11.20 17.94
C THR A 315 -20.39 10.86 18.74
N LYS A 316 -20.41 9.74 19.47
CA LYS A 316 -19.25 9.26 20.21
C LYS A 316 -18.10 9.08 19.23
N PRO A 317 -16.99 9.83 19.36
CA PRO A 317 -15.72 9.32 18.88
C PRO A 317 -15.45 8.11 19.76
N SER A 318 -15.59 6.91 19.20
CA SER A 318 -15.12 5.70 19.85
C SER A 318 -13.63 5.89 20.07
N HIS A 319 -13.24 6.08 21.34
CA HIS A 319 -11.87 6.18 21.85
C HIS A 319 -11.22 7.58 21.73
N PHE A 320 -11.46 8.39 22.76
CA PHE A 320 -10.45 9.28 23.35
C PHE A 320 -9.90 8.61 24.61
#